data_AF-A0A0Q4X5T2-F1
#
_entry.id   AF-A0A0Q4X5T2-F1
#
_cell.length_a   1.000
_cell.length_b   1.000
_cell.length_c   1.000
_cell.angle_alpha   90.00
_cell.angle_beta   90.00
_cell.angle_gamma   90.00
#
_symmetry.space_group_name_H-M   'P 1'
#
loop_
_entity.id
_entity.type
_entity.pdbx_description
1 polymer ?
#
loop_
_entity_poly.entity_id
_entity_poly.type
_entity_poly.pdbx_seq_one_letter_code
_entity_poly.pdbx_strand_id
1 'polypeptide(L)'
;MAAPARADEALITAQGANALAIVDLDAGAVVGQIALDGAPAGIALSPDRKTAYVTRPEGPGLAVVDLVTRTVTTTLALPGGPLGIAVNPKTGLVYVADWYGSRVFVVPADGSRLETEFQVGASPSGIAVTPDGATILVANREGDSVSIVDAATLALKRTIPVGRHPFGLTLDAAGLRAYTANVTSNDVSVIDVAAGTEVGRVTTGERPYVVALAGNRGFVTDQYAGTVSVFNLQTLTNVAAIEVGDHPEGIAATRDGTGLVVANWGSNTLSLVDAGTLKVTKEIPVPDGPRSFGDFLR
;
A
#
# COMPACT_ATOMS: atom_id res chain seq x y z
N MET A 1 -7.02 15.93 29.85
CA MET A 1 -7.15 15.96 28.38
C MET A 1 -6.50 14.69 27.87
N ALA A 2 -7.26 13.80 27.22
CA ALA A 2 -6.67 12.65 26.55
C ALA A 2 -5.81 13.16 25.39
N ALA A 3 -4.55 12.72 25.31
CA ALA A 3 -3.75 12.95 24.11
C ALA A 3 -4.50 12.36 22.90
N PRO A 4 -4.42 12.98 21.71
CA PRO A 4 -4.94 12.33 20.51
C PRO A 4 -4.18 11.02 20.34
N ALA A 5 -4.91 9.91 20.28
CA ALA A 5 -4.34 8.59 20.05
C ALA A 5 -3.44 8.65 18.82
N ARG A 6 -2.21 8.16 18.97
CA ARG A 6 -1.30 7.96 17.84
C ARG A 6 -1.95 6.93 16.92
N ALA A 7 -1.36 6.65 15.76
CA ALA A 7 -1.66 5.33 15.19
C ALA A 7 -1.17 4.33 16.25
N ASP A 8 -2.10 3.65 16.92
CA ASP A 8 -1.80 2.80 18.07
C ASP A 8 -1.30 1.44 17.59
N GLU A 9 -1.76 0.98 16.41
CA GLU A 9 -1.45 -0.35 15.88
C GLU A 9 -0.94 -0.30 14.42
N ALA A 10 0.03 -1.15 14.08
CA ALA A 10 0.33 -1.54 12.70
C ALA A 10 -0.10 -2.98 12.45
N LEU A 11 -0.77 -3.21 11.33
CA LEU A 11 -1.34 -4.49 10.91
C LEU A 11 -0.46 -5.10 9.83
N ILE A 12 0.41 -6.03 10.23
CA ILE A 12 1.48 -6.52 9.38
C ILE A 12 1.09 -7.84 8.74
N THR A 13 0.92 -7.86 7.42
CA THR A 13 0.82 -9.10 6.66
C THR A 13 2.18 -9.81 6.68
N ALA A 14 2.24 -10.94 7.37
CA ALA A 14 3.42 -11.78 7.51
C ALA A 14 3.26 -13.01 6.60
N GLN A 15 3.80 -12.90 5.40
CA GLN A 15 3.61 -13.84 4.31
C GLN A 15 4.13 -15.25 4.66
N GLY A 16 5.37 -15.33 5.15
CA GLY A 16 6.01 -16.61 5.50
C GLY A 16 5.38 -17.24 6.74
N ALA A 17 4.94 -16.40 7.69
CA ALA A 17 4.26 -16.86 8.90
C ALA A 17 2.78 -17.22 8.69
N ASN A 18 2.18 -16.93 7.52
CA ASN A 18 0.75 -17.07 7.27
C ASN A 18 -0.10 -16.42 8.39
N ALA A 19 0.17 -15.14 8.65
CA ALA A 19 -0.51 -14.40 9.71
C ALA A 19 -0.69 -12.91 9.38
N LEU A 20 -1.68 -12.30 10.02
CA LEU A 20 -1.75 -10.86 10.22
C LEU A 20 -1.28 -10.55 11.65
N ALA A 21 -0.08 -9.98 11.78
CA ALA A 21 0.47 -9.56 13.06
C ALA A 21 -0.06 -8.17 13.45
N ILE A 22 -0.34 -7.98 14.74
CA ILE A 22 -0.82 -6.72 15.31
C ILE A 22 0.32 -6.18 16.17
N VAL A 23 0.87 -5.05 15.76
CA VAL A 23 2.02 -4.42 16.41
C VAL A 23 1.55 -3.16 17.10
N ASP A 24 1.73 -3.06 18.41
CA ASP A 24 1.55 -1.81 19.14
C ASP A 24 2.79 -0.94 18.89
N LEU A 25 2.60 0.24 18.29
CA LEU A 25 3.71 1.10 17.87
C LEU A 25 4.37 1.83 19.03
N ASP A 26 3.63 2.16 20.09
CA ASP A 26 4.14 2.84 21.28
C ASP A 26 4.92 1.85 22.16
N ALA A 27 4.36 0.67 22.42
CA ALA A 27 5.08 -0.43 23.06
C ALA A 27 6.23 -0.93 22.16
N GLY A 28 6.08 -0.80 20.84
CA GLY A 28 6.93 -1.32 19.79
C GLY A 28 7.17 -2.82 19.94
N ALA A 29 6.07 -3.57 19.97
CA ALA A 29 6.06 -5.02 20.09
C ALA A 29 4.83 -5.61 19.42
N VAL A 30 4.94 -6.86 18.97
CA VAL A 30 3.78 -7.64 18.53
C VAL A 30 2.89 -7.95 19.74
N VAL A 31 1.64 -7.50 19.70
CA VAL A 31 0.63 -7.68 20.77
C VAL A 31 -0.48 -8.66 20.41
N GLY A 32 -0.43 -9.21 19.19
CA GLY A 32 -1.38 -10.22 18.74
C GLY A 32 -1.04 -10.71 17.35
N GLN A 33 -1.60 -11.86 16.98
CA GLN A 33 -1.54 -12.40 15.63
C GLN A 33 -2.87 -13.08 15.30
N ILE A 34 -3.28 -12.96 14.06
CA ILE A 34 -4.46 -13.63 13.50
C ILE A 34 -3.94 -14.59 12.44
N ALA A 35 -4.22 -15.88 12.59
CA ALA A 35 -3.83 -16.88 11.59
C ALA A 35 -4.53 -16.57 10.26
N LEU A 36 -3.74 -16.53 9.19
CA LEU A 36 -4.19 -16.14 7.87
C LEU A 36 -3.38 -16.86 6.79
N ASP A 37 -3.90 -17.98 6.31
CA ASP A 37 -3.28 -18.81 5.30
C ASP A 37 -3.14 -18.12 3.94
N GLY A 38 -2.42 -18.76 3.02
CA GLY A 38 -2.36 -18.33 1.62
C GLY A 38 -1.44 -17.15 1.34
N ALA A 39 -0.34 -17.04 2.10
CA ALA A 39 0.73 -16.06 1.88
C ALA A 39 0.21 -14.60 1.86
N PRO A 40 -0.37 -14.11 2.97
CA PRO A 40 -1.00 -12.79 3.02
C PRO A 40 -0.04 -11.68 2.58
N ALA A 41 -0.51 -10.77 1.72
CA ALA A 41 0.36 -9.79 1.05
C ALA A 41 -0.15 -8.34 1.16
N GLY A 42 -1.11 -7.95 0.33
CA GLY A 42 -1.68 -6.60 0.33
C GLY A 42 -2.75 -6.44 1.40
N ILE A 43 -2.86 -5.24 1.96
CA ILE A 43 -3.84 -4.91 3.00
C ILE A 43 -4.48 -3.54 2.77
N ALA A 44 -5.78 -3.43 3.03
CA ALA A 44 -6.49 -2.17 3.09
C ALA A 44 -7.51 -2.18 4.24
N LEU A 45 -7.87 -1.01 4.75
CA LEU A 45 -8.80 -0.88 5.86
C LEU A 45 -10.14 -0.27 5.44
N SER A 46 -11.20 -0.64 6.14
CA SER A 46 -12.48 0.07 6.06
C SER A 46 -12.31 1.54 6.46
N PRO A 47 -13.21 2.45 6.02
CA PRO A 47 -13.11 3.88 6.38
C PRO A 47 -13.11 4.15 7.89
N ASP A 48 -13.80 3.31 8.67
CA ASP A 48 -13.81 3.36 10.14
C ASP A 48 -12.66 2.58 10.81
N ARG A 49 -11.82 1.92 10.00
CA ARG A 49 -10.65 1.11 10.39
C ARG A 49 -10.95 0.02 11.40
N LYS A 50 -12.17 -0.51 11.39
CA LYS A 50 -12.57 -1.67 12.20
C LYS A 50 -12.46 -2.98 11.42
N THR A 51 -12.32 -2.92 10.11
CA THR A 51 -12.18 -4.09 9.25
C THR A 51 -10.89 -3.96 8.43
N ALA A 52 -10.14 -5.05 8.35
CA ALA A 52 -9.04 -5.21 7.39
C ALA A 52 -9.43 -6.18 6.28
N TYR A 53 -9.02 -5.83 5.07
CA TYR A 53 -9.13 -6.64 3.87
C TYR A 53 -7.73 -7.07 3.45
N VAL A 54 -7.48 -8.37 3.36
CA VAL A 54 -6.13 -8.91 3.11
C VAL A 54 -6.14 -9.86 1.93
N THR A 55 -5.29 -9.60 0.94
CA THR A 55 -5.09 -10.49 -0.20
C THR A 55 -4.21 -11.67 0.18
N ARG A 56 -4.55 -12.85 -0.36
CA ARG A 56 -3.94 -14.15 -0.10
C ARG A 56 -3.62 -14.83 -1.44
N PRO A 57 -2.56 -14.40 -2.14
CA PRO A 57 -2.22 -14.85 -3.49
C PRO A 57 -1.98 -16.36 -3.62
N GLU A 58 -1.62 -17.06 -2.53
CA GLU A 58 -1.43 -18.52 -2.52
C GLU A 58 -2.61 -19.27 -1.85
N GLY A 59 -3.66 -18.56 -1.46
CA GLY A 59 -4.87 -19.11 -0.82
C GLY A 59 -6.15 -18.74 -1.57
N PRO A 60 -7.33 -18.87 -0.92
CA PRO A 60 -8.60 -18.58 -1.57
C PRO A 60 -8.88 -17.07 -1.64
N GLY A 61 -7.98 -16.28 -2.22
CA GLY A 61 -8.22 -14.92 -2.66
C GLY A 61 -8.18 -13.84 -1.57
N LEU A 62 -9.34 -13.44 -1.06
CA LEU A 62 -9.48 -12.33 -0.10
C LEU A 62 -9.90 -12.85 1.27
N ALA A 63 -9.39 -12.23 2.34
CA ALA A 63 -9.92 -12.38 3.70
C ALA A 63 -10.42 -11.05 4.24
N VAL A 64 -11.52 -11.10 4.98
CA VAL A 64 -12.08 -9.99 5.75
C VAL A 64 -11.84 -10.29 7.23
N VAL A 65 -11.25 -9.34 7.93
CA VAL A 65 -10.85 -9.47 9.33
C VAL A 65 -11.52 -8.38 10.15
N ASP A 66 -12.27 -8.77 11.17
CA ASP A 66 -12.76 -7.84 12.20
C ASP A 66 -11.61 -7.56 13.18
N LEU A 67 -11.21 -6.29 13.26
CA LEU A 67 -10.08 -5.82 14.08
C LEU A 67 -10.47 -5.52 15.53
N VAL A 68 -11.76 -5.52 15.86
CA VAL A 68 -12.26 -5.42 17.23
C VAL A 68 -12.22 -6.79 17.88
N THR A 69 -12.75 -7.81 17.20
CA THR A 69 -12.74 -9.19 17.71
C THR A 69 -11.47 -9.95 17.36
N ARG A 70 -10.64 -9.41 16.46
CA ARG A 70 -9.39 -10.01 15.96
C ARG A 70 -9.61 -11.39 15.33
N THR A 71 -10.65 -11.50 14.49
CA THR A 71 -11.05 -12.76 13.84
C THR A 71 -11.29 -12.57 12.35
N VAL A 72 -10.92 -13.57 11.55
CA VAL A 72 -11.35 -13.66 10.15
C VAL A 72 -12.86 -13.92 10.12
N THR A 73 -13.63 -13.02 9.53
CA THR A 73 -15.09 -13.15 9.44
C THR A 73 -15.54 -13.79 8.13
N THR A 74 -14.82 -13.50 7.05
CA THR A 74 -15.16 -13.96 5.70
C THR A 74 -13.89 -14.29 4.92
N THR A 75 -13.95 -15.33 4.11
CA THR A 75 -12.95 -15.62 3.08
C THR A 75 -13.65 -15.76 1.73
N LEU A 76 -13.14 -15.10 0.70
CA LEU A 76 -13.71 -15.10 -0.64
C LEU A 76 -12.68 -15.55 -1.66
N ALA A 77 -12.90 -16.72 -2.25
CA ALA A 77 -12.13 -17.19 -3.39
C ALA A 77 -12.27 -16.22 -4.57
N LEU A 78 -11.14 -15.67 -5.00
CA LEU A 78 -11.02 -14.85 -6.21
C LEU A 78 -10.17 -15.62 -7.23
N PRO A 79 -10.52 -15.60 -8.52
CA PRO A 79 -9.68 -16.20 -9.54
C PRO A 79 -8.39 -15.40 -9.74
N GLY A 80 -7.40 -16.01 -10.41
CA GLY A 80 -6.16 -15.32 -10.78
C GLY A 80 -5.19 -15.14 -9.61
N GLY A 81 -4.51 -13.98 -9.56
CA GLY A 81 -3.46 -13.66 -8.59
C GLY A 81 -3.77 -12.40 -7.78
N PRO A 82 -4.70 -12.44 -6.81
CA PRO A 82 -5.07 -11.26 -6.04
C PRO A 82 -3.88 -10.71 -5.26
N LEU A 83 -3.50 -9.45 -5.51
CA LEU A 83 -2.30 -8.85 -4.93
C LEU A 83 -2.56 -7.47 -4.31
N GLY A 84 -2.61 -6.41 -5.12
CA GLY A 84 -2.87 -5.05 -4.62
C GLY A 84 -4.34 -4.86 -4.27
N ILE A 85 -4.59 -4.03 -3.27
CA ILE A 85 -5.92 -3.84 -2.72
C ILE A 85 -6.11 -2.40 -2.25
N ALA A 86 -7.31 -1.87 -2.43
CA ALA A 86 -7.73 -0.57 -1.89
C ALA A 86 -9.21 -0.58 -1.53
N VAL A 87 -9.60 0.32 -0.63
CA VAL A 87 -11.00 0.52 -0.24
C VAL A 87 -11.45 1.90 -0.70
N ASN A 88 -12.65 1.99 -1.29
CA ASN A 88 -13.28 3.25 -1.59
C ASN A 88 -13.67 3.97 -0.28
N PRO A 89 -13.13 5.16 0.00
CA PRO A 89 -13.33 5.83 1.29
C PRO A 89 -14.77 6.32 1.52
N LYS A 90 -15.60 6.38 0.46
CA LYS A 90 -17.02 6.81 0.55
C LYS A 90 -17.98 5.65 0.61
N THR A 91 -17.75 4.61 -0.19
CA THR A 91 -18.71 3.51 -0.35
C THR A 91 -18.32 2.24 0.41
N GLY A 92 -17.06 2.10 0.80
CA GLY A 92 -16.54 0.88 1.42
C GLY A 92 -16.33 -0.28 0.43
N LEU A 93 -16.53 -0.06 -0.88
CA LEU A 93 -16.20 -1.08 -1.89
C LEU A 93 -14.71 -1.39 -1.86
N VAL A 94 -14.38 -2.66 -2.01
CA VAL A 94 -13.00 -3.17 -2.01
C VAL A 94 -12.61 -3.49 -3.45
N TYR A 95 -11.47 -2.95 -3.89
CA TYR A 95 -10.90 -3.20 -5.20
C TYR A 95 -9.67 -4.08 -5.06
N VAL A 96 -9.61 -5.20 -5.79
CA VAL A 96 -8.49 -6.16 -5.72
C VAL A 96 -7.90 -6.38 -7.11
N ALA A 97 -6.61 -6.10 -7.28
CA ALA A 97 -5.89 -6.31 -8.52
C ALA A 97 -5.65 -7.81 -8.76
N ASP A 98 -5.97 -8.30 -9.95
CA ASP A 98 -5.61 -9.64 -10.41
C ASP A 98 -4.24 -9.59 -11.07
N TRP A 99 -3.15 -9.87 -10.35
CA TRP A 99 -1.78 -9.77 -10.89
C TRP A 99 -1.55 -10.56 -12.19
N TYR A 100 -2.25 -11.68 -12.38
CA TYR A 100 -2.11 -12.51 -13.58
C TYR A 100 -3.11 -12.14 -14.69
N GLY A 101 -4.05 -11.23 -14.42
CA GLY A 101 -5.10 -10.80 -15.36
C GLY A 101 -5.14 -9.29 -15.53
N SER A 102 -5.46 -8.79 -16.72
CA SER A 102 -5.57 -7.34 -16.96
C SER A 102 -6.87 -6.74 -16.40
N ARG A 103 -7.18 -6.99 -15.12
CA ARG A 103 -8.45 -6.62 -14.48
C ARG A 103 -8.35 -6.34 -12.98
N VAL A 104 -9.38 -5.68 -12.46
CA VAL A 104 -9.59 -5.46 -11.03
C VAL A 104 -10.96 -6.00 -10.63
N PHE A 105 -11.00 -6.75 -9.54
CA PHE A 105 -12.22 -7.24 -8.91
C PHE A 105 -12.85 -6.16 -8.02
N VAL A 106 -14.17 -6.10 -8.01
CA VAL A 106 -14.96 -5.27 -7.09
C VAL A 106 -15.68 -6.19 -6.11
N VAL A 107 -15.48 -5.95 -4.83
CA VAL A 107 -16.03 -6.76 -3.74
C VAL A 107 -16.78 -5.84 -2.76
N PRO A 108 -18.00 -6.20 -2.30
CA PRO A 108 -18.70 -5.43 -1.27
C PRO A 108 -17.95 -5.47 0.06
N ALA A 109 -18.24 -4.51 0.95
CA ALA A 109 -17.53 -4.35 2.22
C ALA A 109 -17.59 -5.58 3.15
N ASP A 110 -18.58 -6.45 3.01
CA ASP A 110 -18.70 -7.69 3.79
C ASP A 110 -17.86 -8.86 3.23
N GLY A 111 -17.25 -8.68 2.04
CA GLY A 111 -16.47 -9.71 1.35
C GLY A 111 -17.30 -10.90 0.88
N SER A 112 -18.62 -10.80 0.82
CA SER A 112 -19.51 -11.95 0.63
C SER A 112 -19.43 -12.58 -0.76
N ARG A 113 -19.07 -11.79 -1.79
CA ARG A 113 -19.03 -12.24 -3.19
C ARG A 113 -18.15 -11.36 -4.07
N LEU A 114 -17.74 -11.88 -5.22
CA LEU A 114 -17.27 -11.05 -6.32
C LEU A 114 -18.49 -10.31 -6.92
N GLU A 115 -18.54 -8.99 -6.79
CA GLU A 115 -19.64 -8.17 -7.31
C GLU A 115 -19.58 -8.08 -8.84
N THR A 116 -18.40 -7.67 -9.32
CA THR A 116 -18.12 -7.43 -10.74
C THR A 116 -16.60 -7.28 -10.92
N GLU A 117 -16.16 -7.07 -12.15
CA GLU A 117 -14.77 -6.79 -12.50
C GLU A 117 -14.69 -5.76 -13.64
N PHE A 118 -13.57 -5.06 -13.74
CA PHE A 118 -13.30 -4.12 -14.84
C PHE A 118 -11.88 -4.28 -15.37
N GLN A 119 -11.68 -3.94 -16.65
CA GLN A 119 -10.40 -4.11 -17.34
C GLN A 119 -9.46 -2.93 -17.10
N VAL A 120 -8.17 -3.24 -16.98
CA VAL A 120 -7.06 -2.29 -16.83
C VAL A 120 -5.86 -2.76 -17.66
N GLY A 121 -4.66 -2.23 -17.43
CA GLY A 121 -3.44 -2.69 -18.09
C GLY A 121 -2.92 -4.02 -17.56
N ALA A 122 -1.81 -4.48 -18.12
CA ALA A 122 -1.22 -5.78 -17.79
C ALA A 122 -0.56 -5.81 -16.40
N SER A 123 -0.77 -6.91 -15.69
CA SER A 123 -0.25 -7.16 -14.33
C SER A 123 -0.52 -6.00 -13.36
N PRO A 124 -1.80 -5.70 -13.08
CA PRO A 124 -2.16 -4.66 -12.13
C PRO A 124 -1.57 -4.97 -10.75
N SER A 125 -0.92 -3.96 -10.17
CA SER A 125 -0.17 -4.03 -8.92
C SER A 125 -0.86 -3.15 -7.87
N GLY A 126 -0.34 -1.97 -7.55
CA GLY A 126 -0.93 -1.05 -6.58
C GLY A 126 -2.24 -0.42 -7.08
N ILE A 127 -3.20 -0.26 -6.16
CA ILE A 127 -4.47 0.44 -6.40
C ILE A 127 -4.55 1.60 -5.40
N ALA A 128 -5.03 2.75 -5.86
CA ALA A 128 -5.41 3.88 -5.00
C ALA A 128 -6.78 4.43 -5.42
N VAL A 129 -7.53 4.97 -4.46
CA VAL A 129 -8.84 5.60 -4.70
C VAL A 129 -8.78 7.03 -4.18
N THR A 130 -9.27 7.99 -4.96
CA THR A 130 -9.29 9.39 -4.55
C THR A 130 -10.11 9.62 -3.28
N PRO A 131 -9.78 10.63 -2.45
CA PRO A 131 -10.48 10.88 -1.18
C PRO A 131 -11.99 11.13 -1.32
N ASP A 132 -12.43 11.63 -2.48
CA ASP A 132 -13.84 11.80 -2.84
C ASP A 132 -14.53 10.50 -3.29
N GLY A 133 -13.78 9.40 -3.44
CA GLY A 133 -14.25 8.09 -3.87
C GLY A 133 -14.59 7.98 -5.35
N ALA A 134 -14.28 9.00 -6.17
CA ALA A 134 -14.77 9.08 -7.55
C ALA A 134 -13.81 8.49 -8.59
N THR A 135 -12.51 8.43 -8.29
CA THR A 135 -11.48 7.98 -9.25
C THR A 135 -10.65 6.86 -8.64
N ILE A 136 -10.50 5.78 -9.40
CA ILE A 136 -9.61 4.66 -9.09
C ILE A 136 -8.38 4.80 -9.98
N LEU A 137 -7.19 4.66 -9.40
CA LEU A 137 -5.95 4.56 -10.14
C LEU A 137 -5.33 3.19 -9.90
N VAL A 138 -4.77 2.60 -10.96
CA VAL A 138 -4.17 1.25 -10.93
C VAL A 138 -2.82 1.28 -11.62
N ALA A 139 -1.76 0.91 -10.92
CA ALA A 139 -0.45 0.70 -11.51
C ALA A 139 -0.47 -0.63 -12.29
N ASN A 140 -0.05 -0.61 -13.55
CA ASN A 140 -0.01 -1.76 -14.43
C ASN A 140 1.46 -2.12 -14.69
N ARG A 141 1.98 -3.10 -13.95
CA ARG A 141 3.42 -3.35 -13.86
C ARG A 141 4.03 -3.67 -15.22
N GLU A 142 3.56 -4.72 -15.88
CA GLU A 142 4.09 -5.14 -17.19
C GLU A 142 3.61 -4.22 -18.33
N GLY A 143 2.67 -3.32 -18.03
CA GLY A 143 2.19 -2.31 -18.96
C GLY A 143 2.92 -0.96 -18.86
N ASP A 144 3.92 -0.80 -17.98
CA ASP A 144 4.66 0.45 -17.75
C ASP A 144 3.74 1.69 -17.68
N SER A 145 2.58 1.55 -17.05
CA SER A 145 1.51 2.56 -17.08
C SER A 145 0.67 2.60 -15.81
N VAL A 146 -0.10 3.69 -15.65
CA VAL A 146 -1.17 3.81 -14.66
C VAL A 146 -2.51 3.99 -15.36
N SER A 147 -3.49 3.17 -15.04
CA SER A 147 -4.88 3.35 -15.49
C SER A 147 -5.64 4.29 -14.57
N ILE A 148 -6.41 5.23 -15.14
CA ILE A 148 -7.40 6.05 -14.43
C ILE A 148 -8.80 5.53 -14.80
N VAL A 149 -9.58 5.16 -13.79
CA VAL A 149 -10.91 4.56 -13.92
C VAL A 149 -11.91 5.36 -13.12
N ASP A 150 -13.10 5.57 -13.68
CA ASP A 150 -14.23 6.21 -12.98
C ASP A 150 -14.89 5.20 -12.04
N ALA A 151 -14.95 5.51 -10.75
CA ALA A 151 -15.39 4.56 -9.74
C ALA A 151 -16.90 4.23 -9.80
N ALA A 152 -17.71 5.13 -10.36
CA ALA A 152 -19.16 4.95 -10.44
C ALA A 152 -19.54 4.05 -11.63
N THR A 153 -18.84 4.20 -12.75
CA THR A 153 -19.13 3.49 -14.01
C THR A 153 -18.17 2.33 -14.28
N LEU A 154 -17.06 2.26 -13.54
CA LEU A 154 -15.94 1.34 -13.74
C LEU A 154 -15.31 1.44 -15.14
N ALA A 155 -15.52 2.57 -15.83
CA ALA A 155 -14.99 2.80 -17.16
C ALA A 155 -13.55 3.32 -17.09
N LEU A 156 -12.66 2.68 -17.85
CA LEU A 156 -11.30 3.18 -18.09
C LEU A 156 -11.37 4.54 -18.81
N LYS A 157 -10.86 5.58 -18.18
CA LYS A 157 -10.82 6.95 -18.72
C LYS A 157 -9.51 7.23 -19.44
N ARG A 158 -8.38 6.82 -18.87
CA ARG A 158 -7.03 7.07 -19.41
C ARG A 158 -6.07 5.97 -19.01
N THR A 159 -5.02 5.79 -19.82
CA THR A 159 -3.83 5.01 -19.50
C THR A 159 -2.62 5.92 -19.67
N ILE A 160 -1.86 6.10 -18.61
CA ILE A 160 -0.76 7.08 -18.51
C ILE A 160 0.56 6.32 -18.54
N PRO A 161 1.43 6.53 -19.54
CA PRO A 161 2.78 5.97 -19.51
C PRO A 161 3.56 6.51 -18.30
N VAL A 162 4.29 5.64 -17.61
CA VAL A 162 5.14 6.01 -16.46
C VAL A 162 6.54 5.37 -16.61
N GLY A 163 7.30 5.25 -15.52
CA GLY A 163 8.54 4.46 -15.52
C GLY A 163 8.27 2.96 -15.66
N ARG A 164 9.35 2.18 -15.59
CA ARG A 164 9.29 0.74 -15.86
C ARG A 164 8.87 -0.05 -14.62
N HIS A 165 7.89 -0.93 -14.81
CA HIS A 165 7.38 -1.84 -13.79
C HIS A 165 6.84 -1.11 -12.55
N PRO A 166 5.83 -0.23 -12.69
CA PRO A 166 5.21 0.44 -11.55
C PRO A 166 4.58 -0.56 -10.57
N PHE A 167 4.74 -0.31 -9.27
CA PHE A 167 4.19 -1.15 -8.20
C PHE A 167 3.26 -0.38 -7.25
N GLY A 168 3.77 0.16 -6.15
CA GLY A 168 2.97 0.87 -5.15
C GLY A 168 2.47 2.18 -5.69
N LEU A 169 1.21 2.53 -5.40
CA LEU A 169 0.55 3.73 -5.88
C LEU A 169 -0.07 4.49 -4.70
N THR A 170 0.36 5.73 -4.50
CA THR A 170 -0.06 6.57 -3.37
C THR A 170 -0.59 7.89 -3.86
N LEU A 171 -1.70 8.37 -3.28
CA LEU A 171 -2.26 9.69 -3.55
C LEU A 171 -1.87 10.69 -2.47
N ASP A 172 -1.74 11.96 -2.85
CA ASP A 172 -1.75 13.03 -1.86
C ASP A 172 -3.12 13.18 -1.17
N ALA A 173 -3.15 13.89 -0.05
CA ALA A 173 -4.35 14.03 0.77
C ALA A 173 -5.53 14.70 0.04
N ALA A 174 -5.25 15.45 -1.02
CA ALA A 174 -6.27 16.11 -1.84
C ALA A 174 -6.71 15.25 -3.04
N GLY A 175 -6.02 14.14 -3.33
CA GLY A 175 -6.22 13.31 -4.52
C GLY A 175 -5.80 13.99 -5.82
N LEU A 176 -4.96 15.04 -5.76
CA LEU A 176 -4.54 15.82 -6.92
C LEU A 176 -3.32 15.24 -7.61
N ARG A 177 -2.39 14.68 -6.82
CA ARG A 177 -1.22 13.98 -7.32
C ARG A 177 -1.20 12.52 -6.89
N ALA A 178 -0.75 11.66 -7.81
CA ALA A 178 -0.40 10.28 -7.52
C ALA A 178 1.10 10.04 -7.70
N TYR A 179 1.66 9.13 -6.91
CA TYR A 179 3.07 8.75 -6.92
C TYR A 179 3.14 7.24 -7.09
N THR A 180 3.87 6.78 -8.11
CA THR A 180 4.08 5.35 -8.34
C THR A 180 5.57 5.00 -8.38
N ALA A 181 5.96 3.98 -7.62
CA ALA A 181 7.33 3.49 -7.58
C ALA A 181 7.58 2.53 -8.75
N ASN A 182 8.54 2.87 -9.61
CA ASN A 182 8.85 2.11 -10.81
C ASN A 182 10.05 1.18 -10.56
N VAL A 183 9.74 -0.08 -10.28
CA VAL A 183 10.67 -1.08 -9.73
C VAL A 183 11.89 -1.32 -10.63
N THR A 184 11.75 -1.20 -11.95
CA THR A 184 12.84 -1.52 -12.89
C THR A 184 13.59 -0.29 -13.38
N SER A 185 12.97 0.90 -13.37
CA SER A 185 13.66 2.15 -13.74
C SER A 185 14.30 2.89 -12.57
N ASN A 186 14.11 2.44 -11.33
CA ASN A 186 14.67 3.06 -10.12
C ASN A 186 14.29 4.55 -10.00
N ASP A 187 13.02 4.84 -10.26
CA ASP A 187 12.44 6.16 -10.13
C ASP A 187 10.99 6.11 -9.60
N VAL A 188 10.50 7.25 -9.12
CA VAL A 188 9.09 7.47 -8.80
C VAL A 188 8.49 8.40 -9.85
N SER A 189 7.42 7.97 -10.49
CA SER A 189 6.62 8.81 -11.38
C SER A 189 5.58 9.60 -10.58
N VAL A 190 5.46 10.90 -10.88
CA VAL A 190 4.46 11.80 -10.28
C VAL A 190 3.43 12.15 -11.34
N ILE A 191 2.15 11.93 -11.04
CA ILE A 191 1.04 12.07 -11.97
C ILE A 191 0.11 13.17 -11.46
N ASP A 192 -0.29 14.09 -12.33
CA ASP A 192 -1.46 14.94 -12.11
C ASP A 192 -2.72 14.13 -12.45
N VAL A 193 -3.57 13.90 -11.44
CA VAL A 193 -4.72 13.00 -11.56
C VAL A 193 -5.79 13.58 -12.48
N ALA A 194 -6.05 14.89 -12.38
CA ALA A 194 -7.10 15.56 -13.15
C ALA A 194 -6.71 15.69 -14.63
N ALA A 195 -5.47 16.12 -14.89
CA ALA A 195 -4.92 16.20 -16.24
C ALA A 195 -4.71 14.79 -16.84
N GLY A 196 -4.41 13.80 -15.99
CA GLY A 196 -4.14 12.43 -16.40
C GLY A 196 -2.81 12.33 -17.14
N THR A 197 -1.77 12.98 -16.61
CA THR A 197 -0.44 13.06 -17.23
C THR A 197 0.65 12.95 -16.18
N GLU A 198 1.76 12.32 -16.53
CA GLU A 198 2.99 12.38 -15.73
C GLU A 198 3.56 13.81 -15.76
N VAL A 199 3.83 14.37 -14.58
CA VAL A 199 4.35 15.74 -14.39
C VAL A 199 5.81 15.78 -13.92
N GLY A 200 6.40 14.63 -13.61
CA GLY A 200 7.81 14.54 -13.27
C GLY A 200 8.21 13.16 -12.75
N ARG A 201 9.53 12.97 -12.62
CA ARG A 201 10.14 11.78 -12.03
C ARG A 201 11.18 12.15 -11.01
N VAL A 202 11.38 11.27 -10.03
CA VAL A 202 12.41 11.37 -9.01
C VAL A 202 13.23 10.09 -9.01
N THR A 203 14.54 10.17 -9.17
CA THR A 203 15.41 8.98 -9.09
C THR A 203 15.50 8.49 -7.65
N THR A 204 15.60 7.18 -7.44
CA THR A 204 15.62 6.56 -6.11
C THR A 204 16.83 5.63 -5.96
N GLY A 205 16.86 4.86 -4.87
CA GLY A 205 17.69 3.66 -4.76
C GLY A 205 17.18 2.53 -5.66
N GLU A 206 17.77 1.35 -5.51
CA GLU A 206 17.47 0.20 -6.36
C GLU A 206 16.18 -0.52 -5.95
N ARG A 207 15.33 -0.82 -6.95
CA ARG A 207 14.04 -1.51 -6.79
C ARG A 207 13.08 -0.78 -5.83
N PRO A 208 12.66 0.46 -6.16
CA PRO A 208 11.68 1.17 -5.34
C PRO A 208 10.33 0.43 -5.36
N TYR A 209 9.61 0.38 -4.24
CA TYR A 209 8.39 -0.44 -4.12
C TYR A 209 7.12 0.34 -3.75
N VAL A 210 7.12 1.09 -2.65
CA VAL A 210 5.94 1.84 -2.17
C VAL A 210 6.35 3.24 -1.73
N VAL A 211 5.49 4.24 -1.97
CA VAL A 211 5.70 5.63 -1.55
C VAL A 211 4.80 5.97 -0.37
N ALA A 212 5.33 6.58 0.69
CA ALA A 212 4.58 7.26 1.74
C ALA A 212 4.82 8.77 1.69
N LEU A 213 3.82 9.55 2.12
CA LEU A 213 3.86 11.01 2.12
C LEU A 213 3.78 11.52 3.56
N ALA A 214 4.73 12.37 3.95
CA ALA A 214 4.73 13.00 5.28
C ALA A 214 5.29 14.43 5.19
N GLY A 215 4.50 15.40 5.65
CA GLY A 215 4.81 16.83 5.47
C GLY A 215 4.97 17.21 3.99
N ASN A 216 6.07 17.87 3.64
CA ASN A 216 6.41 18.25 2.25
C ASN A 216 7.38 17.24 1.57
N ARG A 217 7.44 16.01 2.08
CA ARG A 217 8.38 14.98 1.61
C ARG A 217 7.65 13.72 1.18
N GLY A 218 8.18 13.09 0.14
CA GLY A 218 7.88 11.71 -0.24
C GLY A 218 9.00 10.79 0.22
N PHE A 219 8.62 9.58 0.60
CA PHE A 219 9.50 8.54 1.14
C PHE A 219 9.23 7.27 0.37
N VAL A 220 10.23 6.66 -0.25
CA VAL A 220 10.06 5.45 -1.06
C VAL A 220 11.01 4.36 -0.60
N THR A 221 10.48 3.17 -0.38
CA THR A 221 11.24 1.98 -0.01
C THR A 221 12.02 1.45 -1.19
N ASP A 222 13.33 1.26 -1.04
CA ASP A 222 14.25 0.76 -2.07
C ASP A 222 14.73 -0.65 -1.69
N GLN A 223 14.06 -1.70 -2.20
CA GLN A 223 14.24 -3.08 -1.72
C GLN A 223 15.71 -3.52 -1.75
N TYR A 224 16.38 -3.36 -2.90
CA TYR A 224 17.72 -3.93 -3.09
C TYR A 224 18.81 -3.00 -2.56
N ALA A 225 18.47 -1.75 -2.27
CA ALA A 225 19.39 -0.83 -1.60
C ALA A 225 19.32 -0.91 -0.06
N GLY A 226 18.27 -1.50 0.52
CA GLY A 226 18.08 -1.52 1.98
C GLY A 226 17.85 -0.12 2.57
N THR A 227 17.22 0.77 1.80
CA THR A 227 17.04 2.17 2.19
C THR A 227 15.61 2.68 1.94
N VAL A 228 15.31 3.85 2.49
CA VAL A 228 14.19 4.69 2.10
C VAL A 228 14.73 5.97 1.47
N SER A 229 14.57 6.15 0.17
CA SER A 229 14.86 7.42 -0.52
C SER A 229 13.85 8.50 -0.13
N VAL A 230 14.33 9.72 0.08
CA VAL A 230 13.55 10.88 0.52
C VAL A 230 13.63 11.97 -0.53
N PHE A 231 12.49 12.53 -0.93
CA PHE A 231 12.43 13.61 -1.91
C PHE A 231 11.44 14.71 -1.53
N ASN A 232 11.62 15.90 -2.10
CA ASN A 232 10.72 17.04 -1.89
C ASN A 232 9.53 16.98 -2.88
N LEU A 233 8.30 17.12 -2.39
CA LEU A 233 7.08 16.97 -3.20
C LEU A 233 6.83 18.14 -4.16
N GLN A 234 7.38 19.31 -3.87
CA GLN A 234 7.23 20.51 -4.71
C GLN A 234 8.28 20.55 -5.81
N THR A 235 9.55 20.36 -5.45
CA THR A 235 10.67 20.47 -6.38
C THR A 235 11.01 19.17 -7.10
N LEU A 236 10.50 18.03 -6.61
CA LEU A 236 10.80 16.68 -7.13
C LEU A 236 12.30 16.36 -7.11
N THR A 237 12.99 16.85 -6.09
CA THR A 237 14.43 16.63 -5.91
C THR A 237 14.70 15.74 -4.71
N ASN A 238 15.71 14.87 -4.85
CA ASN A 238 16.20 14.06 -3.74
C ASN A 238 16.73 14.91 -2.59
N VAL A 239 16.50 14.42 -1.37
CA VAL A 239 16.84 15.06 -0.10
C VAL A 239 17.84 14.19 0.67
N ALA A 240 17.57 12.90 0.81
CA ALA A 240 18.37 11.97 1.59
C ALA A 240 18.03 10.51 1.22
N ALA A 241 18.79 9.57 1.78
CA ALA A 241 18.43 8.16 1.88
C ALA A 241 18.58 7.74 3.36
N ILE A 242 17.64 6.96 3.87
CA ILE A 242 17.62 6.46 5.24
C ILE A 242 17.89 4.96 5.19
N GLU A 243 18.96 4.50 5.84
CA GLU A 243 19.21 3.07 5.99
C GLU A 243 18.14 2.44 6.90
N VAL A 244 17.58 1.31 6.45
CA VAL A 244 16.58 0.51 7.18
C VAL A 244 16.98 -0.97 7.13
N GLY A 245 16.05 -1.87 7.42
CA GLY A 245 16.29 -3.31 7.34
C GLY A 245 16.36 -3.83 5.90
N ASP A 246 16.64 -5.12 5.78
CA ASP A 246 16.77 -5.80 4.48
C ASP A 246 15.43 -5.94 3.74
N HIS A 247 15.45 -5.71 2.42
CA HIS A 247 14.31 -5.69 1.51
C HIS A 247 13.08 -4.91 2.04
N PRO A 248 13.17 -3.59 2.25
CA PRO A 248 12.02 -2.78 2.65
C PRO A 248 10.96 -2.78 1.55
N GLU A 249 9.71 -3.09 1.90
CA GLU A 249 8.58 -3.12 0.95
C GLU A 249 7.49 -2.10 1.33
N GLY A 250 6.62 -2.47 2.29
CA GLY A 250 5.53 -1.63 2.75
C GLY A 250 6.03 -0.44 3.53
N ILE A 251 5.46 0.74 3.26
CA ILE A 251 5.70 1.96 4.03
C ILE A 251 4.41 2.75 4.17
N ALA A 252 4.15 3.26 5.37
CA ALA A 252 3.04 4.16 5.63
C ALA A 252 3.45 5.27 6.59
N ALA A 253 2.89 6.46 6.37
CA ALA A 253 3.01 7.57 7.30
C ALA A 253 1.97 7.43 8.42
N THR A 254 2.41 7.67 9.64
CA THR A 254 1.53 7.85 10.82
C THR A 254 0.53 8.98 10.58
N ARG A 255 -0.62 8.94 11.24
CA ARG A 255 -1.72 9.89 10.98
C ARG A 255 -1.38 11.34 11.26
N ASP A 256 -0.50 11.59 12.21
CA ASP A 256 -0.02 12.95 12.51
C ASP A 256 1.02 13.44 11.48
N GLY A 257 1.45 12.57 10.55
CA GLY A 257 2.41 12.87 9.50
C GLY A 257 3.84 13.05 10.01
N THR A 258 4.15 12.64 11.24
CA THR A 258 5.46 12.87 11.86
C THR A 258 6.38 11.66 11.82
N GLY A 259 5.81 10.45 11.78
CA GLY A 259 6.55 9.19 11.68
C GLY A 259 6.18 8.34 10.47
N LEU A 260 7.06 7.40 10.12
CA LEU A 260 6.84 6.37 9.12
C LEU A 260 7.01 4.99 9.77
N VAL A 261 6.28 4.01 9.26
CA VAL A 261 6.45 2.58 9.59
C VAL A 261 6.87 1.88 8.30
N VAL A 262 8.02 1.22 8.30
CA VAL A 262 8.58 0.49 7.16
C VAL A 262 8.61 -0.99 7.48
N ALA A 263 8.04 -1.84 6.62
CA ALA A 263 8.11 -3.29 6.73
C ALA A 263 9.33 -3.81 5.94
N ASN A 264 10.27 -4.42 6.64
CA ASN A 264 11.52 -4.94 6.07
C ASN A 264 11.40 -6.45 5.88
N TRP A 265 11.04 -6.86 4.66
CA TRP A 265 10.68 -8.24 4.33
C TRP A 265 11.80 -9.23 4.60
N GLY A 266 13.04 -8.90 4.21
CA GLY A 266 14.19 -9.80 4.33
C GLY A 266 14.73 -9.93 5.75
N SER A 267 14.52 -8.91 6.59
CA SER A 267 15.02 -8.88 7.97
C SER A 267 13.99 -9.27 9.03
N ASN A 268 12.72 -9.45 8.66
CA ASN A 268 11.62 -9.73 9.59
C ASN A 268 11.49 -8.66 10.70
N THR A 269 11.60 -7.39 10.31
CA THR A 269 11.47 -6.24 11.23
C THR A 269 10.55 -5.16 10.67
N LEU A 270 10.06 -4.30 11.56
CA LEU A 270 9.61 -2.96 11.20
C LEU A 270 10.66 -1.93 11.61
N SER A 271 10.93 -0.94 10.75
CA SER A 271 11.64 0.28 11.14
C SER A 271 10.65 1.42 11.38
N LEU A 272 10.67 2.00 12.57
CA LEU A 272 9.99 3.27 12.86
C LEU A 272 10.94 4.42 12.54
N VAL A 273 10.49 5.39 11.76
CA VAL A 273 11.33 6.49 11.28
C VAL A 273 10.66 7.81 11.63
N ASP A 274 11.42 8.77 12.16
CA ASP A 274 10.96 10.15 12.31
C ASP A 274 11.14 10.91 10.99
N ALA A 275 10.04 11.39 10.41
CA ALA A 275 10.02 11.99 9.07
C ALA A 275 10.67 13.40 9.01
N GLY A 276 10.80 14.06 10.17
CA GLY A 276 11.44 15.37 10.26
C GLY A 276 12.96 15.26 10.29
N THR A 277 13.45 14.44 11.22
CA THR A 277 14.88 14.21 11.49
C THR A 277 15.51 13.17 10.57
N LEU A 278 14.71 12.38 9.86
CA LEU A 278 15.14 11.33 8.92
C LEU A 278 15.97 10.23 9.59
N LYS A 279 15.58 9.86 10.82
CA LYS A 279 16.28 8.85 11.61
C LYS A 279 15.35 7.70 11.96
N VAL A 280 15.86 6.47 11.88
CA VAL A 280 15.24 5.30 12.50
C VAL A 280 15.25 5.51 14.02
N THR A 281 14.07 5.47 14.63
CA THR A 281 13.89 5.66 16.08
C THR A 281 13.73 4.34 16.82
N LYS A 282 13.26 3.29 16.14
CA LYS A 282 13.06 1.96 16.72
C LYS A 282 13.02 0.91 15.63
N GLU A 283 13.49 -0.29 15.95
CA GLU A 283 13.24 -1.49 15.17
C GLU A 283 12.42 -2.48 15.99
N ILE A 284 11.45 -3.12 15.36
CA ILE A 284 10.52 -4.05 16.02
C ILE A 284 10.57 -5.38 15.28
N PRO A 285 11.03 -6.47 15.92
CA PRO A 285 10.92 -7.81 15.35
C PRO A 285 9.47 -8.20 15.11
N VAL A 286 9.18 -8.75 13.95
CA VAL A 286 7.85 -9.23 13.55
C VAL A 286 7.95 -10.64 12.97
N PRO A 287 6.82 -11.35 12.77
CA PRO A 287 6.84 -12.68 12.19
C PRO A 287 7.37 -12.68 10.75
N ASP A 288 7.72 -13.88 10.28
CA ASP A 288 8.40 -14.11 9.01
C ASP A 288 7.65 -13.55 7.78
N GLY A 289 8.39 -12.84 6.94
CA GLY A 289 7.94 -12.27 5.67
C GLY A 289 6.99 -11.08 5.78
N PRO A 290 7.28 -10.00 6.54
CA PRO A 290 6.42 -8.82 6.61
C PRO A 290 6.42 -8.05 5.27
N ARG A 291 5.25 -7.88 4.63
CA ARG A 291 5.13 -7.15 3.35
C ARG A 291 4.38 -5.82 3.50
N SER A 292 3.12 -5.91 3.91
CA SER A 292 2.21 -4.80 4.26
C SER A 292 2.23 -3.61 3.31
N PHE A 293 2.06 -3.84 2.00
CA PHE A 293 1.80 -2.75 1.08
C PHE A 293 0.29 -2.42 1.04
N GLY A 294 -0.06 -1.14 1.08
CA GLY A 294 -1.43 -0.62 1.18
C GLY A 294 -1.66 0.22 2.45
N ASP A 295 -2.90 0.27 2.95
CA ASP A 295 -3.25 0.97 4.20
C ASP A 295 -3.24 -0.03 5.37
N PHE A 296 -2.25 0.08 6.25
CA PHE A 296 -1.98 -0.93 7.29
C PHE A 296 -1.78 -0.37 8.70
N LEU A 297 -1.98 0.93 8.91
CA LEU A 297 -1.90 1.54 10.25
C LEU A 297 -3.29 1.64 10.86
N ARG A 298 -3.45 1.69 12.18
CA ARG A 298 -4.76 1.85 12.84
C ARG A 298 -4.66 2.75 14.04
#